data_AF-A0A2N2RDB1-F1
#
_entry.id   AF-A0A2N2RDB1-F1
#
_cell.length_a   1.000
_cell.length_b   1.000
_cell.length_c   1.000
_cell.angle_alpha   90.00
_cell.angle_beta   90.00
_cell.angle_gamma   90.00
#
_symmetry.space_group_name_H-M   'P 1'
#
loop_
_entity.id
_entity.type
_entity.pdbx_description
1 polymer ?
#
loop_
_entity_poly.entity_id
_entity_poly.type
_entity_poly.pdbx_seq_one_letter_code
_entity_poly.pdbx_strand_id
1 'polypeptide(L)'
;MRLTLLVPELIWPEPNDQLTLGKLAAPGFEWLAAHAEFSRQPRRAFEHTLADHFGLTDAPFGALRLLGETGKGQVSAGDWLCADPVHLRFHHERIVLADAGAFELELDEAQAITASLNSEFADIGRFHVATVPRFQPLPAVASIAT
;
A
#
# COMPACT_ATOMS: atom_id res chain seq x y z
N MET A 1 9.91 13.03 25.60
CA MET A 1 8.88 12.53 24.67
C MET A 1 9.43 12.68 23.26
N ARG A 2 9.42 11.63 22.44
CA ARG A 2 9.90 11.64 21.05
C ARG A 2 8.68 11.54 20.13
N LEU A 3 8.49 12.54 19.25
CA LEU A 3 7.47 12.52 18.22
C LEU A 3 8.14 12.24 16.88
N THR A 4 7.62 11.27 16.14
CA THR A 4 8.04 11.00 14.76
C THR A 4 6.89 11.33 13.83
N LEU A 5 7.14 12.24 12.90
CA LEU A 5 6.18 12.58 11.84
C LEU A 5 6.63 11.93 10.54
N LEU A 6 5.75 11.13 9.95
CA LEU A 6 5.94 10.55 8.63
C LEU A 6 4.92 11.18 7.69
N VAL A 7 5.38 11.82 6.63
CA VAL A 7 4.52 12.48 5.64
C VAL A 7 4.73 11.81 4.27
N PRO A 8 3.96 10.76 3.96
CA PRO A 8 4.04 10.13 2.64
C PRO A 8 3.70 11.14 1.55
N GLU A 9 4.36 10.99 0.40
CA GLU A 9 4.10 11.77 -0.82
C GLU A 9 4.27 13.30 -0.72
N LEU A 10 4.89 13.80 0.36
CA LEU A 10 5.05 15.24 0.63
C LEU A 10 5.58 16.06 -0.56
N ILE A 11 6.45 15.46 -1.38
CA ILE A 11 7.13 16.10 -2.53
C ILE A 11 6.86 15.40 -3.86
N TRP A 12 5.85 14.53 -3.92
CA TRP A 12 5.41 13.87 -5.16
C TRP A 12 4.46 14.79 -5.96
N PRO A 13 4.42 14.70 -7.30
CA PRO A 13 5.27 13.91 -8.20
C PRO A 13 6.60 14.58 -8.56
N GLU A 14 6.70 15.89 -8.43
CA GLU A 14 7.83 16.69 -8.92
C GLU A 14 8.58 17.37 -7.77
N PRO A 15 9.50 16.66 -7.09
CA PRO A 15 10.22 17.18 -5.92
C PRO A 15 11.14 18.37 -6.25
N ASN A 16 11.40 18.62 -7.53
CA ASN A 16 12.21 19.72 -8.02
C ASN A 16 11.37 20.92 -8.52
N ASP A 17 10.04 20.90 -8.35
CA ASP A 17 9.19 22.03 -8.73
C ASP A 17 9.36 23.21 -7.77
N GLN A 18 10.43 23.99 -8.01
CA GLN A 18 10.75 25.18 -7.24
C GLN A 18 9.73 26.32 -7.43
N LEU A 19 8.94 26.32 -8.51
CA LEU A 19 7.92 27.34 -8.75
C LEU A 19 6.77 27.20 -7.76
N THR A 20 6.35 25.96 -7.49
CA THR A 20 5.29 25.63 -6.53
C THR A 20 5.84 25.57 -5.11
N LEU A 21 6.94 24.84 -4.89
CA LEU A 21 7.45 24.59 -3.54
C LEU A 21 8.20 25.79 -2.94
N GLY A 22 8.90 26.58 -3.76
CA GLY A 22 9.72 27.70 -3.28
C GLY A 22 8.94 28.90 -2.76
N LYS A 23 7.62 28.94 -2.98
CA LYS A 23 6.72 30.03 -2.52
C LYS A 23 5.82 29.61 -1.36
N LEU A 24 5.93 28.36 -0.90
CA LEU A 24 5.08 27.86 0.17
C LEU A 24 5.50 28.47 1.51
N ALA A 25 4.63 29.27 2.11
CA ALA A 25 4.84 29.76 3.47
C ALA A 25 4.65 28.60 4.45
N ALA A 26 5.74 28.10 5.03
CA ALA A 26 5.72 26.97 5.96
C ALA A 26 6.50 27.29 7.26
N PRO A 27 6.11 28.34 8.01
CA PRO A 27 6.91 28.86 9.12
C PRO A 27 7.19 27.83 10.22
N GLY A 28 6.27 26.90 10.47
CA GLY A 28 6.49 25.80 11.41
C GLY A 28 7.55 24.80 10.91
N PHE A 29 7.54 24.49 9.62
CA PHE A 29 8.56 23.62 9.01
C PHE A 29 9.91 24.32 8.92
N GLU A 30 9.95 25.61 8.56
CA GLU A 30 11.17 26.44 8.58
C GLU A 30 11.81 26.47 9.97
N TRP A 31 11.00 26.66 11.01
CA TRP A 31 11.47 26.61 12.39
C TRP A 31 12.06 25.24 12.75
N LEU A 32 11.39 24.14 12.39
CA LEU A 32 11.90 22.79 12.60
C LEU A 32 13.20 22.55 11.83
N ALA A 33 13.25 22.93 10.56
CA ALA A 33 14.40 22.73 9.69
C ALA A 33 15.64 23.50 10.17
N ALA A 34 15.46 24.71 10.72
CA ALA A 34 16.55 25.49 11.32
C ALA A 34 17.18 24.84 12.57
N HIS A 35 16.46 23.93 13.22
CA HIS A 35 16.90 23.25 14.45
C HIS A 35 17.09 21.73 14.25
N ALA A 36 16.92 21.23 13.03
CA ALA A 36 17.00 19.81 12.73
C ALA A 36 18.32 19.46 12.04
N GLU A 37 18.71 18.20 12.18
CA GLU A 37 19.71 17.60 11.30
C GLU A 37 19.00 17.04 10.05
N PHE A 38 19.44 17.48 8.88
CA PHE A 38 18.93 16.97 7.62
C PHE A 38 19.73 15.75 7.17
N SER A 39 19.03 14.66 6.89
CA SER A 39 19.62 13.47 6.28
C SER A 39 18.78 13.03 5.09
N ARG A 40 19.47 12.62 4.01
CA ARG A 40 18.84 12.03 2.84
C ARG A 40 19.18 10.55 2.80
N GLN A 41 18.16 9.72 2.64
CA GLN A 41 18.31 8.27 2.56
C GLN A 41 17.91 7.78 1.15
N PRO A 42 18.32 6.56 0.76
CA PRO A 42 17.81 5.91 -0.44
C PRO A 42 16.28 5.85 -0.44
N ARG A 43 15.69 5.77 -1.64
CA ARG A 43 14.24 5.54 -1.75
C ARG A 43 13.90 4.18 -1.15
N ARG A 44 12.89 4.16 -0.29
CA ARG A 44 12.38 2.96 0.36
C ARG A 44 10.87 2.97 0.28
N ALA A 45 10.27 1.79 0.27
CA ALA A 45 8.82 1.71 0.40
C ALA A 45 8.39 2.24 1.78
N PHE A 46 7.23 2.87 1.82
CA PHE A 46 6.73 3.56 3.01
C PHE A 46 6.48 2.58 4.16
N GLU A 47 5.90 1.42 3.86
CA GLU A 47 5.59 0.33 4.77
C GLU A 47 6.84 -0.23 5.46
N HIS A 48 7.96 -0.33 4.74
CA HIS A 48 9.24 -0.75 5.32
C HIS A 48 9.81 0.29 6.28
N THR A 49 9.64 1.58 5.97
CA THR A 49 10.09 2.66 6.86
C THR A 49 9.29 2.67 8.16
N LEU A 50 7.99 2.39 8.09
CA LEU A 50 7.14 2.23 9.27
C LEU A 50 7.53 1.01 10.09
N ALA A 51 7.71 -0.16 9.45
CA ALA A 51 8.10 -1.39 10.12
C ALA A 51 9.38 -1.21 10.95
N ASP A 52 10.42 -0.62 10.35
CA ASP A 52 11.68 -0.31 11.03
C ASP A 52 11.48 0.62 12.22
N HIS A 53 10.62 1.65 12.06
CA HIS A 53 10.36 2.60 13.13
C HIS A 53 9.71 1.96 14.37
N PHE A 54 8.91 0.93 14.15
CA PHE A 54 8.29 0.12 15.21
C PHE A 54 9.13 -1.09 15.63
N GLY A 55 10.34 -1.28 15.07
CA GLY A 55 11.22 -2.40 15.41
C GLY A 55 10.72 -3.76 14.91
N LEU A 56 9.89 -3.78 13.88
CA LEU A 56 9.37 -5.02 13.29
C LEU A 56 10.38 -5.58 12.28
N THR A 57 10.88 -6.78 12.55
CA THR A 57 11.64 -7.60 11.58
C THR A 57 10.66 -8.56 10.92
N ASP A 58 10.76 -8.75 9.60
CA ASP A 58 9.82 -9.58 8.80
C ASP A 58 8.35 -9.20 9.06
N ALA A 59 8.05 -7.90 8.93
CA ALA A 59 6.74 -7.35 9.29
C ALA A 59 5.60 -8.05 8.52
N PRO A 60 4.51 -8.47 9.22
CA PRO A 60 3.42 -9.22 8.62
C PRO A 60 2.47 -8.28 7.85
N PHE A 61 2.95 -7.73 6.72
CA PHE A 61 2.24 -6.69 5.97
C PHE A 61 0.84 -7.10 5.52
N GLY A 62 0.60 -8.37 5.18
CA GLY A 62 -0.74 -8.88 4.84
C GLY A 62 -1.73 -8.76 6.00
N ALA A 63 -1.32 -9.20 7.19
CA ALA A 63 -2.15 -9.09 8.39
C ALA A 63 -2.35 -7.62 8.81
N LEU A 64 -1.29 -6.81 8.73
CA LEU A 64 -1.36 -5.38 9.03
C LEU A 64 -2.29 -4.62 8.07
N ARG A 65 -2.28 -4.98 6.77
CA ARG A 65 -3.20 -4.42 5.78
C ARG A 65 -4.64 -4.77 6.12
N LEU A 66 -4.93 -6.03 6.45
CA LEU A 66 -6.26 -6.46 6.87
C LEU A 66 -6.76 -5.73 8.13
N LEU A 67 -5.88 -5.47 9.11
CA LEU A 67 -6.24 -4.71 10.32
C LEU A 67 -6.59 -3.25 10.03
N GLY A 68 -6.08 -2.70 8.94
CA GLY A 68 -6.38 -1.32 8.50
C GLY A 68 -7.75 -1.17 7.82
N GLU A 69 -8.41 -2.28 7.46
CA GLU A 69 -9.68 -2.27 6.74
C GLU A 69 -10.84 -1.74 7.59
N THR A 70 -11.76 -1.01 6.94
CA THR A 70 -12.99 -0.51 7.57
C THR A 70 -13.97 -1.65 7.78
N GLY A 71 -13.83 -2.32 8.91
CA GLY A 71 -14.53 -3.55 9.25
C GLY A 71 -13.51 -4.41 9.96
N LYS A 72 -13.85 -4.97 11.12
CA LYS A 72 -12.92 -5.75 11.93
C LYS A 72 -12.54 -7.04 11.20
N GLY A 73 -11.67 -6.93 10.19
CA GLY A 73 -11.05 -8.04 9.51
C GLY A 73 -10.37 -8.86 10.59
N GLN A 74 -10.98 -9.98 10.94
CA GLN A 74 -10.50 -10.78 12.04
C GLN A 74 -9.28 -11.55 11.51
N VAL A 75 -8.10 -11.00 11.77
CA VAL A 75 -6.85 -11.71 11.53
C VAL A 75 -6.89 -12.98 12.39
N SER A 76 -7.06 -14.12 11.74
CA SER A 76 -6.84 -15.42 12.36
C SER A 76 -5.36 -15.80 12.30
N ALA A 77 -4.98 -16.79 13.10
CA ALA A 77 -3.70 -17.45 12.92
C ALA A 77 -3.58 -18.00 11.48
N GLY A 78 -2.41 -17.88 10.88
CA GLY A 78 -2.13 -18.28 9.50
C GLY A 78 -1.28 -17.25 8.76
N ASP A 79 -0.92 -17.58 7.52
CA ASP A 79 -0.14 -16.70 6.65
C ASP A 79 -1.07 -15.79 5.84
N TRP A 80 -0.75 -14.51 5.85
CA TRP A 80 -1.53 -13.47 5.18
C TRP A 80 -0.69 -12.80 4.08
N LEU A 81 -1.25 -12.76 2.89
CA LEU A 81 -0.64 -12.16 1.71
C LEU A 81 -1.48 -10.99 1.19
N CYS A 82 -0.79 -9.94 0.75
CA CYS A 82 -1.39 -8.86 -0.03
C CYS A 82 -1.50 -9.30 -1.49
N ALA A 83 -2.66 -9.10 -2.11
CA ALA A 83 -2.88 -9.38 -3.52
C ALA A 83 -3.54 -8.17 -4.20
N ASP A 84 -2.77 -7.38 -4.93
CA ASP A 84 -3.31 -6.27 -5.70
C ASP A 84 -3.74 -6.76 -7.10
N PRO A 85 -4.97 -6.47 -7.55
CA PRO A 85 -5.41 -6.88 -8.88
C PRO A 85 -4.60 -6.13 -9.95
N VAL A 86 -4.17 -6.85 -10.98
CA VAL A 86 -3.38 -6.30 -12.09
C VAL A 86 -3.90 -6.84 -13.41
N HIS A 87 -3.75 -6.05 -14.49
CA HIS A 87 -4.13 -6.51 -15.82
C HIS A 87 -2.90 -7.04 -16.58
N LEU A 88 -3.01 -8.25 -17.12
CA LEU A 88 -1.97 -8.83 -17.97
C LEU A 88 -2.29 -8.56 -19.44
N ARG A 89 -1.40 -7.87 -20.15
CA ARG A 89 -1.52 -7.61 -21.58
C ARG A 89 -0.54 -8.48 -22.36
N PHE A 90 -1.03 -9.20 -23.36
CA PHE A 90 -0.17 -9.89 -24.31
C PHE A 90 0.38 -8.88 -25.32
N HIS A 91 1.70 -8.77 -25.38
CA HIS A 91 2.41 -7.97 -26.37
C HIS A 91 3.42 -8.85 -27.09
N HIS A 92 3.01 -9.37 -28.26
CA HIS A 92 3.76 -10.37 -29.03
C HIS A 92 4.10 -11.59 -28.18
N GLU A 93 5.39 -11.82 -27.89
CA GLU A 93 5.88 -12.97 -27.13
C GLU A 93 6.06 -12.68 -25.63
N ARG A 94 5.47 -11.58 -25.11
CA ARG A 94 5.64 -11.16 -23.72
C ARG A 94 4.30 -10.84 -23.07
N ILE A 95 4.22 -11.16 -21.78
CA ILE A 95 3.16 -10.68 -20.90
C ILE A 95 3.66 -9.40 -20.24
N VAL A 96 2.90 -8.33 -20.39
CA VAL A 96 3.17 -7.03 -19.77
C VAL A 96 2.15 -6.81 -18.67
N LEU A 97 2.63 -6.52 -17.46
CA LEU A 97 1.78 -6.05 -16.37
C LEU A 97 1.37 -4.60 -16.66
N ALA A 98 0.08 -4.37 -16.83
CA ALA A 98 -0.50 -3.04 -16.85
C ALA A 98 -0.87 -2.61 -15.43
N ASP A 99 -0.77 -1.32 -15.17
CA ASP A 99 -0.98 -0.71 -13.86
C ASP A 99 -2.38 -1.07 -13.29
N ALA A 100 -2.41 -1.41 -12.01
CA ALA A 100 -3.64 -1.66 -11.25
C ALA A 100 -4.57 -0.44 -11.29
N GLY A 101 -3.99 0.78 -11.32
CA GLY A 101 -4.69 2.06 -11.44
C GLY A 101 -5.44 2.27 -12.76
N ALA A 102 -5.32 1.37 -13.74
CA ALA A 102 -5.99 1.48 -15.03
C ALA A 102 -7.48 1.07 -14.99
N PHE A 103 -7.99 0.55 -13.87
CA PHE A 103 -9.38 0.12 -13.73
C PHE A 103 -10.08 0.75 -12.53
N GLU A 104 -11.28 1.27 -12.75
CA GLU A 104 -12.30 1.38 -11.71
C GLU A 104 -12.99 0.02 -11.61
N LEU A 105 -12.46 -0.85 -10.75
CA LEU A 105 -13.12 -2.13 -10.45
C LEU A 105 -14.28 -1.84 -9.49
N GLU A 106 -15.50 -2.19 -9.88
CA GLU A 106 -16.64 -2.06 -8.97
C GLU A 106 -16.59 -3.12 -7.87
N LEU A 107 -17.23 -2.83 -6.73
CA LEU A 107 -17.24 -3.74 -5.59
C LEU A 107 -17.85 -5.10 -5.94
N ASP A 108 -18.93 -5.11 -6.72
CA ASP A 108 -19.63 -6.34 -7.12
C ASP A 108 -18.75 -7.19 -8.06
N GLU A 109 -17.98 -6.56 -8.95
CA GLU A 109 -17.01 -7.23 -9.81
C GLU A 109 -15.87 -7.84 -8.99
N ALA A 110 -15.32 -7.09 -8.03
CA ALA A 110 -14.28 -7.57 -7.12
C ALA A 110 -14.75 -8.78 -6.31
N GLN A 111 -16.01 -8.76 -5.85
CA GLN A 111 -16.63 -9.89 -5.16
C GLN A 111 -16.81 -11.12 -6.06
N ALA A 112 -17.26 -10.93 -7.30
CA ALA A 112 -17.43 -12.02 -8.27
C ALA A 112 -16.10 -12.69 -8.64
N ILE A 113 -15.04 -11.89 -8.84
CA ILE A 113 -13.67 -12.38 -9.08
C ILE A 113 -13.18 -13.17 -7.86
N THR A 114 -13.33 -12.60 -6.66
CA THR A 114 -12.92 -13.24 -5.41
C THR A 114 -13.66 -14.57 -5.18
N ALA A 115 -14.96 -14.64 -5.48
CA ALA A 115 -15.73 -15.87 -5.40
C ALA A 115 -15.22 -16.94 -6.37
N SER A 116 -14.88 -16.53 -7.60
CA SER A 116 -14.31 -17.44 -8.62
C SER A 116 -12.93 -17.96 -8.21
N LEU A 117 -12.05 -17.09 -7.71
CA LEU A 117 -10.74 -17.48 -7.18
C LEU A 117 -10.86 -18.44 -5.99
N ASN A 118 -11.78 -18.18 -5.07
CA ASN A 118 -12.05 -19.08 -3.94
C ASN A 118 -12.62 -20.44 -4.38
N SER A 119 -13.33 -20.50 -5.50
CA SER A 119 -13.81 -21.77 -6.04
C SER A 119 -12.67 -22.59 -6.66
N GLU A 120 -11.75 -21.93 -7.38
CA GLU A 120 -10.66 -22.60 -8.08
C GLU A 120 -9.52 -23.01 -7.15
N PHE A 121 -9.19 -22.16 -6.17
CA PHE A 121 -8.03 -22.32 -5.29
C PHE A 121 -8.42 -22.66 -3.84
N ALA A 122 -9.56 -23.33 -3.67
CA ALA A 122 -10.10 -23.70 -2.36
C ALA A 122 -9.15 -24.57 -1.52
N ASP A 123 -8.24 -25.29 -2.17
CA ASP A 123 -7.22 -26.15 -1.57
C ASP A 123 -5.95 -25.40 -1.13
N ILE A 124 -5.72 -24.18 -1.65
CA ILE A 124 -4.55 -23.36 -1.36
C ILE A 124 -4.86 -22.34 -0.27
N GLY A 125 -6.04 -21.73 -0.31
CA GLY A 125 -6.38 -20.66 0.63
C GLY A 125 -7.68 -19.96 0.32
N ARG A 126 -7.81 -18.77 0.89
CA ARG A 126 -9.02 -17.95 0.81
C ARG A 126 -8.69 -16.51 0.47
N PHE A 127 -9.33 -16.00 -0.56
CA PHE A 127 -9.28 -14.63 -1.03
C PHE A 127 -10.40 -13.81 -0.40
N HIS A 128 -10.08 -12.57 -0.04
CA HIS A 128 -10.98 -11.60 0.56
C HIS A 128 -10.88 -10.28 -0.21
N VAL A 129 -12.02 -9.67 -0.52
CA VAL A 129 -12.05 -8.30 -1.02
C VAL A 129 -11.69 -7.37 0.14
N ALA A 130 -10.70 -6.50 -0.05
CA ALA A 130 -10.36 -5.45 0.89
C ALA A 130 -10.85 -4.09 0.35
N THR A 131 -11.08 -3.15 1.26
CA THR A 131 -11.58 -1.81 0.95
C THR A 131 -10.40 -0.90 0.58
N VAL A 132 -10.61 -0.03 -0.40
CA VAL A 132 -9.63 0.98 -0.82
C VAL A 132 -9.32 1.98 0.30
N PRO A 133 -8.04 2.40 0.48
CA PRO A 133 -7.74 3.75 0.91
C PRO A 133 -7.54 4.68 -0.31
N ARG A 134 -8.19 5.85 -0.23
CA ARG A 134 -8.30 7.07 -1.09
C ARG A 134 -7.49 7.29 -2.40
N PHE A 135 -6.48 6.51 -2.76
CA PHE A 135 -5.58 6.80 -3.90
C PHE A 135 -5.25 5.61 -4.83
N GLN A 136 -5.80 4.41 -4.63
CA GLN A 136 -5.59 3.24 -5.51
C GLN A 136 -6.88 2.42 -5.64
N PRO A 137 -7.11 1.66 -6.74
CA PRO A 137 -8.26 0.77 -6.85
C PRO A 137 -8.21 -0.40 -5.85
N LEU A 138 -9.35 -1.10 -5.68
CA LEU A 138 -9.61 -2.09 -4.63
C LEU A 138 -8.50 -3.14 -4.49
N PRO A 139 -7.82 -3.23 -3.34
CA PRO A 139 -6.92 -4.34 -3.09
C PRO A 139 -7.70 -5.59 -2.68
N ALA A 140 -7.13 -6.77 -2.94
CA ALA A 140 -7.56 -8.02 -2.33
C ALA A 140 -6.54 -8.44 -1.27
N VAL A 141 -7.01 -9.13 -0.23
CA VAL A 141 -6.14 -9.78 0.76
C VAL A 141 -6.39 -11.27 0.66
N ALA A 142 -5.34 -12.07 0.54
CA ALA A 142 -5.42 -13.51 0.55
C ALA A 142 -4.91 -14.04 1.90
N SER A 143 -5.61 -14.99 2.48
CA SER A 143 -5.10 -15.85 3.54
C SER A 143 -4.76 -17.20 2.93
N ILE A 144 -3.56 -17.70 3.20
CA ILE A 144 -3.24 -19.10 2.92
C ILE A 144 -3.57 -19.89 4.18
N ALA A 145 -4.48 -20.85 4.05
CA ALA A 145 -4.71 -21.83 5.10
C ALA A 145 -3.55 -22.83 5.03
N THR A 146 -2.68 -22.84 6.04
CA THR A 146 -1.69 -23.92 6.22
C THR A 146 -2.27 -25.01 7.11
#